data_AF-A0A7V9ZZY1-F1
#
_entry.id   AF-A0A7V9ZZY1-F1
#
_cell.length_a   1.000
_cell.length_b   1.000
_cell.length_c   1.000
_cell.angle_alpha   90.00
_cell.angle_beta   90.00
_cell.angle_gamma   90.00
#
_symmetry.space_group_name_H-M   'P 1'
#
loop_
_entity.id
_entity.type
_entity.pdbx_description
1 polymer ?
#
loop_
_entity_poly.entity_id
_entity_poly.type
_entity_poly.pdbx_seq_one_letter_code
_entity_poly.pdbx_strand_id
1 'polypeptide(L)' 'MSDIKAPVTRADIESKLREIKEDVDTTTGAAKPYVAVAVTVAAVVVVGLAYILGRRTGTKTSTVVEVRRV' A
#
# COMPACT_ATOMS: atom_id res chain seq x y z
N MET A 1 -45.60 11.86 -24.21
CA MET A 1 -45.22 10.51 -23.77
C MET A 1 -44.54 9.84 -24.94
N SER A 2 -43.23 9.57 -24.81
CA SER A 2 -42.37 8.65 -25.58
C SER A 2 -40.99 9.27 -25.77
N ASP A 3 -40.12 9.11 -24.76
CA ASP A 3 -38.67 9.10 -24.95
C ASP A 3 -38.36 7.91 -25.87
N ILE A 4 -38.30 8.14 -27.17
CA ILE A 4 -37.74 7.16 -28.11
C ILE A 4 -36.22 7.27 -27.94
N LYS A 5 -35.71 6.57 -26.93
CA LYS A 5 -34.27 6.44 -26.72
C LYS A 5 -33.68 5.72 -27.93
N ALA A 6 -32.94 6.46 -28.75
CA ALA A 6 -32.18 5.89 -29.86
C ALA A 6 -31.36 4.68 -29.36
N PRO A 7 -31.18 3.63 -30.18
CA PRO A 7 -30.47 2.44 -29.76
C PRO A 7 -29.06 2.82 -29.28
N VAL A 8 -28.71 2.33 -28.08
CA VAL A 8 -27.41 2.59 -27.46
C VAL A 8 -26.31 2.08 -28.39
N THR A 9 -25.43 2.98 -28.80
CA THR A 9 -24.30 2.64 -29.66
C THR A 9 -23.08 2.26 -28.82
N ARG A 10 -22.10 1.63 -29.46
CA ARG A 10 -20.82 1.31 -28.79
C ARG A 10 -20.11 2.57 -28.30
N ALA A 11 -20.22 3.68 -29.03
CA ALA A 11 -19.63 4.96 -28.67
C ALA A 11 -20.25 5.52 -27.38
N ASP A 12 -21.56 5.36 -27.18
CA ASP A 12 -22.24 5.81 -25.97
C ASP A 12 -21.74 5.04 -24.73
N ILE A 13 -21.53 3.72 -24.88
CA ILE A 13 -20.98 2.86 -23.83
C ILE A 13 -19.54 3.26 -23.52
N GLU A 14 -18.71 3.44 -24.55
CA GLU A 14 -17.31 3.83 -24.36
C GLU A 14 -17.19 5.19 -23.68
N SER A 15 -18.01 6.17 -24.10
CA SER A 15 -18.04 7.50 -23.48
C SER A 15 -18.39 7.40 -22.00
N LYS A 16 -19.41 6.61 -21.64
CA LYS A 16 -19.84 6.44 -20.25
C LYS A 16 -18.82 5.68 -19.41
N LEU A 17 -18.19 4.65 -19.97
CA LEU A 17 -17.12 3.92 -19.29
C LEU A 17 -15.88 4.78 -19.09
N ARG A 18 -15.57 5.66 -20.03
CA ARG A 18 -14.45 6.60 -19.94
C ARG A 18 -14.68 7.64 -18.85
N GLU A 19 -15.89 8.21 -18.79
CA GLU A 19 -16.33 9.13 -17.73
C GLU A 19 -16.18 8.50 -16.34
N ILE A 20 -16.73 7.28 -16.15
CA ILE A 20 -16.61 6.56 -14.87
C ILE A 20 -15.15 6.25 -14.54
N LYS A 21 -14.35 5.87 -15.54
CA LYS A 21 -12.93 5.55 -15.34
C LYS A 21 -12.13 6.78 -14.93
N GLU A 22 -12.42 7.95 -15.49
CA GLU A 22 -11.74 9.21 -15.16
C GLU A 22 -12.02 9.63 -13.70
N ASP A 23 -13.26 9.48 -13.24
CA ASP A 23 -13.64 9.72 -11.82
C ASP A 23 -12.96 8.73 -10.86
N VAL A 24 -12.82 7.48 -11.27
CA VAL A 24 -12.12 6.46 -10.49
C VAL A 24 -10.60 6.68 -10.50
N ASP A 25 -10.02 7.06 -11.63
CA ASP A 25 -8.59 7.33 -11.77
C ASP A 25 -8.17 8.61 -11.04
N THR A 26 -9.03 9.63 -10.95
CA THR A 26 -8.77 10.82 -10.11
C THR A 26 -8.76 10.47 -8.62
N THR A 27 -9.75 9.70 -8.15
CA THR A 27 -9.83 9.22 -6.76
C THR A 27 -8.66 8.29 -6.43
N THR A 28 -8.34 7.36 -7.33
CA THR A 28 -7.23 6.42 -7.16
C THR A 28 -5.89 7.13 -7.28
N GLY A 29 -5.75 8.10 -8.18
CA GLY A 29 -4.56 8.93 -8.36
C GLY A 29 -4.21 9.70 -7.09
N ALA A 30 -5.22 10.25 -6.41
CA ALA A 30 -5.05 10.85 -5.09
C ALA A 30 -4.68 9.82 -4.02
N ALA A 31 -5.23 8.60 -4.06
CA ALA A 31 -4.97 7.55 -3.08
C ALA A 31 -3.59 6.87 -3.22
N LYS A 32 -3.06 6.74 -4.45
CA LYS A 32 -1.75 6.11 -4.74
C LYS A 32 -0.60 6.61 -3.85
N PRO A 33 -0.37 7.94 -3.69
CA PRO A 33 0.70 8.42 -2.81
C PRO A 33 0.43 8.07 -1.34
N TYR A 34 -0.81 8.15 -0.86
CA TYR A 34 -1.16 7.78 0.52
C TYR A 34 -0.93 6.28 0.79
N VAL A 35 -1.30 5.41 -0.15
CA VAL A 35 -1.06 3.96 -0.04
C VAL A 35 0.44 3.67 -0.01
N ALA A 36 1.23 4.30 -0.88
CA ALA A 36 2.68 4.12 -0.90
C ALA A 36 3.32 4.54 0.44
N VAL A 37 2.92 5.70 0.98
CA VAL A 37 3.38 6.18 2.30
C VAL A 37 2.95 5.21 3.41
N ALA A 38 1.69 4.78 3.43
CA ALA A 38 1.17 3.86 4.44
C ALA A 38 1.93 2.52 4.46
N VAL A 39 2.19 1.93 3.28
CA VAL A 39 2.98 0.69 3.16
C VAL A 39 4.40 0.89 3.67
N THR A 40 5.03 2.01 3.32
CA THR A 40 6.40 2.33 3.76
C THR A 40 6.48 2.46 5.27
N VAL A 41 5.54 3.18 5.89
CA VAL A 41 5.46 3.34 7.35
C VAL A 41 5.24 2.00 8.04
N ALA A 42 4.30 1.20 7.54
CA ALA A 42 4.03 -0.13 8.08
C ALA A 42 5.28 -1.03 8.05
N ALA A 43 6.03 -1.01 6.94
CA ALA A 43 7.27 -1.78 6.82
C ALA A 43 8.33 -1.36 7.87
N VAL A 44 8.53 -0.05 8.05
CA VAL A 44 9.47 0.48 9.07
C VAL A 44 9.04 0.05 10.47
N VAL A 45 7.75 0.10 10.79
CA VAL A 45 7.23 -0.34 12.10
C VAL A 45 7.50 -1.82 12.32
N VAL A 46 7.23 -2.67 11.33
CA VAL A 46 7.48 -4.12 11.44
C VAL A 46 8.97 -4.41 11.68
N VAL A 47 9.86 -3.77 10.92
CA VAL A 47 11.31 -3.92 11.11
C VAL A 47 11.75 -3.43 12.49
N GLY A 48 11.23 -2.28 12.93
CA GLY A 48 11.54 -1.73 14.26
C GLY A 48 11.10 -2.66 15.39
N LEU A 49 9.90 -3.24 15.30
CA LEU A 49 9.40 -4.22 16.25
C LEU A 49 10.26 -5.49 16.26
N ALA A 50 10.60 -6.03 15.09
CA ALA A 50 11.47 -7.19 14.96
C ALA A 50 12.85 -6.93 15.59
N TYR A 51 13.43 -5.75 15.36
CA TYR A 51 14.71 -5.35 15.96
C TYR A 51 14.62 -5.24 17.48
N ILE A 52 13.60 -4.58 18.03
CA ILE A 52 13.44 -4.41 19.49
C ILE A 52 13.29 -5.78 20.16
N LEU A 53 12.46 -6.66 19.60
CA LEU A 53 12.25 -8.01 20.10
C LEU A 53 13.54 -8.84 20.04
N GLY A 54 14.24 -8.79 18.91
CA GLY A 54 15.52 -9.47 18.71
C GLY A 54 16.61 -8.96 19.66
N ARG A 55 16.75 -7.63 19.79
CA ARG A 55 17.70 -6.98 20.69
C ARG A 55 17.48 -7.41 22.13
N ARG A 56 16.24 -7.40 22.61
CA ARG A 56 15.91 -7.77 23.99
C ARG A 56 16.30 -9.22 24.31
N THR A 57 16.06 -10.13 23.37
CA THR A 57 16.43 -11.55 23.54
C THR A 57 17.94 -11.73 23.42
N GLY A 58 18.58 -11.13 22.42
CA GLY A 58 20.03 -11.21 22.20
C GLY A 58 20.86 -10.69 23.39
N THR A 59 20.40 -9.63 24.05
CA THR A 59 21.06 -9.12 25.27
C THR A 59 20.97 -10.06 26.46
N LYS A 60 19.91 -10.89 26.55
CA LYS A 60 19.74 -11.85 27.66
C LYS A 60 20.58 -13.11 27.46
N THR A 61 20.86 -13.48 26.22
CA THR A 61 21.58 -14.71 25.85
C THR A 61 23.03 -14.44 25.45
N SER A 62 23.55 -13.22 25.69
CA SER A 62 24.92 -12.88 25.29
C SER A 62 25.93 -13.80 25.99
N THR A 63 26.68 -14.57 25.22
CA THR A 63 27.80 -15.39 25.73
C THR A 63 28.94 -14.47 26.13
N VAL A 64 29.33 -14.50 27.39
CA VAL A 64 30.54 -13.85 27.88
C VAL A 64 31.73 -14.68 27.44
N VAL A 65 32.52 -14.17 26.50
CA VAL A 65 33.81 -14.74 26.12
C VAL A 65 34.91 -14.02 26.88
N GLU A 66 35.50 -14.70 27.86
CA GLU A 66 36.73 -14.24 28.49
C GLU A 66 37.86 -14.32 27.44
N VAL A 67 38.38 -13.15 27.06
CA VAL A 67 39.51 -13.07 26.12
C VAL A 67 40.77 -13.52 26.87
N ARG A 68 41.08 -14.81 26.78
CA ARG A 68 42.35 -15.34 27.27
C ARG A 68 43.44 -14.98 26.28
N ARG A 69 44.30 -14.04 26.64
CA ARG A 69 45.50 -13.72 25.88
C ARG A 69 46.49 -14.89 26.03
N VAL A 70 46.82 -15.55 24.92
CA VAL A 70 47.89 -16.54 24.81
C VAL A 70 49.23 -15.85 24.60
#